data_AF-A0A2M7PIH9-F1
#
_entry.id   AF-A0A2M7PIH9-F1
#
_cell.length_a   1.000
_cell.length_b   1.000
_cell.length_c   1.000
_cell.angle_alpha   90.00
_cell.angle_beta   90.00
_cell.angle_gamma   90.00
#
_symmetry.space_group_name_H-M   'P 1'
#
loop_
_entity.id
_entity.type
_entity.pdbx_description
1 polymer ?
#
loop_
_entity_poly.entity_id
_entity_poly.type
_entity_poly.pdbx_seq_one_letter_code
_entity_poly.pdbx_strand_id
1 'polypeptide(L)'
;MEHKKIFIGNSELKTIKGGITGRFVDLDGEKYYQIQNYHEMPDFLMSIVSDSDHWMFISSNGALTAGRKDRNHALFPYYTDDKIHDYKGITGSVSSFLVTRDNRTLLWEPFTEESLKFYQITRNIYKSTYGNSVVFEEINNELGLCFRYGWYNSEQFGFVKKSMIVNLGKKTTQIALLDGLRNILPYGVDYGFQNEYSNLLDAYKKNELLPDTTLGLFMLSSIPVDRAEPSEALKTTAVWSIGFGKESKILVSDKQVG
;
A
#
# COMPACT_ATOMS: atom_id res chain seq x y z
N MET A 1 -27.89 -27.12 3.49
CA MET A 1 -27.50 -27.00 2.08
C MET A 1 -26.05 -27.46 1.99
N GLU A 2 -25.74 -28.50 1.21
CA GLU A 2 -24.35 -28.90 1.00
C GLU A 2 -23.59 -27.77 0.28
N HIS A 3 -22.45 -27.37 0.82
CA HIS A 3 -21.57 -26.42 0.15
C HIS A 3 -20.96 -27.08 -1.09
N LYS A 4 -21.43 -26.67 -2.27
CA LYS A 4 -20.83 -27.07 -3.55
C LYS A 4 -19.40 -26.54 -3.61
N LYS A 5 -18.42 -27.43 -3.76
CA LYS A 5 -17.03 -27.03 -4.03
C LYS A 5 -16.94 -26.45 -5.44
N ILE A 6 -16.38 -25.26 -5.56
CA ILE A 6 -16.19 -24.55 -6.83
C ILE A 6 -14.69 -24.46 -7.09
N PHE A 7 -14.27 -24.77 -8.31
CA PHE A 7 -12.86 -24.76 -8.71
C PHE A 7 -12.64 -23.83 -9.90
N ILE A 8 -11.49 -23.17 -9.93
CA ILE A 8 -10.94 -22.51 -11.13
C ILE A 8 -9.69 -23.29 -11.53
N GLY A 9 -9.74 -23.99 -12.66
CA GLY A 9 -8.72 -24.98 -13.01
C GLY A 9 -8.61 -26.03 -11.90
N ASN A 10 -7.41 -26.18 -11.32
CA ASN A 10 -7.13 -27.13 -10.24
C ASN A 10 -7.23 -26.51 -8.83
N SER A 11 -7.55 -25.22 -8.72
CA SER A 11 -7.59 -24.50 -7.45
C SER A 11 -9.02 -24.41 -6.91
N GLU A 12 -9.25 -24.87 -5.68
CA GLU A 12 -10.53 -24.72 -4.98
C GLU A 12 -10.72 -23.26 -4.54
N LEU A 13 -11.87 -22.67 -4.85
CA LEU A 13 -12.22 -21.34 -4.38
C LEU A 13 -12.65 -21.37 -2.92
N LYS A 14 -12.07 -20.47 -2.12
CA LYS A 14 -12.49 -20.21 -0.74
C LYS A 14 -13.63 -19.18 -0.75
N THR A 15 -14.74 -19.53 -0.10
CA THR A 15 -15.97 -18.72 -0.05
C THR A 15 -16.50 -18.53 1.38
N ILE A 16 -15.68 -18.86 2.38
CA ILE A 16 -16.05 -18.79 3.80
C ILE A 16 -16.15 -17.32 4.21
N LYS A 17 -17.26 -16.95 4.86
CA LYS A 17 -17.45 -15.65 5.52
C LYS A 17 -17.27 -15.80 7.02
N GLY A 18 -16.47 -14.93 7.62
CA GLY A 18 -16.13 -14.92 9.04
C GLY A 18 -17.03 -14.01 9.89
N GLY A 19 -17.89 -13.19 9.26
CA GLY A 19 -18.77 -12.23 9.93
C GLY A 19 -18.02 -10.99 10.42
N ILE A 20 -18.67 -9.82 10.33
CA ILE A 20 -18.06 -8.53 10.65
C ILE A 20 -18.25 -8.23 12.13
N THR A 21 -17.17 -7.93 12.85
CA THR A 21 -17.24 -7.50 14.26
C THR A 21 -16.35 -6.30 14.51
N GLY A 22 -16.71 -5.48 15.50
CA GLY A 22 -15.97 -4.28 15.89
C GLY A 22 -15.66 -4.27 17.37
N ARG A 23 -14.44 -3.87 17.74
CA ARG A 23 -14.03 -3.73 19.15
C ARG A 23 -12.85 -2.78 19.32
N PHE A 24 -12.69 -2.23 20.52
CA PHE A 24 -11.46 -1.55 20.90
C PHE A 24 -10.37 -2.57 21.24
N VAL A 25 -9.15 -2.29 20.80
CA VAL A 25 -7.95 -3.09 21.06
C VAL A 25 -6.76 -2.18 21.37
N ASP A 26 -5.78 -2.71 22.08
CA ASP A 26 -4.46 -2.07 22.24
C ASP A 26 -3.49 -2.65 21.21
N LEU A 27 -2.83 -1.76 20.45
CA LEU A 27 -1.83 -2.07 19.44
C LEU A 27 -0.60 -1.22 19.72
N ASP A 28 0.55 -1.85 20.00
CA ASP A 28 1.83 -1.17 20.28
C ASP A 28 1.74 -0.07 21.37
N GLY A 29 0.88 -0.28 22.37
CA GLY A 29 0.67 0.66 23.48
C GLY A 29 -0.35 1.78 23.20
N GLU A 30 -1.01 1.77 22.05
CA GLU A 30 -2.04 2.74 21.65
C GLU A 30 -3.41 2.07 21.45
N LYS A 31 -4.49 2.81 21.71
CA LYS A 31 -5.86 2.32 21.51
C LYS A 31 -6.36 2.52 20.10
N TYR A 32 -6.85 1.45 19.49
CA TYR A 32 -7.47 1.42 18.16
C TYR A 32 -8.89 0.86 18.22
N TYR A 33 -9.74 1.28 17.29
CA TYR A 33 -10.96 0.56 16.94
C TYR A 33 -10.66 -0.41 15.79
N GLN A 34 -10.82 -1.71 16.05
CA GLN A 34 -10.66 -2.78 15.08
C GLN A 34 -12.00 -3.08 14.43
N ILE A 35 -12.01 -3.21 13.09
CA ILE A 35 -13.06 -3.88 12.33
C ILE A 35 -12.47 -5.16 11.76
N GLN A 36 -12.94 -6.30 12.26
CA GLN A 36 -12.55 -7.62 11.77
C GLN A 36 -13.43 -8.03 10.59
N ASN A 37 -12.82 -8.71 9.62
CA ASN A 37 -13.41 -9.10 8.35
C ASN A 37 -13.97 -7.90 7.56
N TYR A 38 -13.27 -6.77 7.60
CA TYR A 38 -13.72 -5.54 6.93
C TYR A 38 -13.90 -5.71 5.41
N HIS A 39 -13.21 -6.67 4.80
CA HIS A 39 -13.31 -7.01 3.39
C HIS A 39 -14.67 -7.61 2.99
N GLU A 40 -15.52 -7.95 3.96
CA GLU A 40 -16.91 -8.34 3.72
C GLU A 40 -17.87 -7.14 3.67
N MET A 41 -17.37 -5.93 3.94
CA MET A 41 -18.11 -4.67 3.79
C MET A 41 -17.87 -4.08 2.38
N PRO A 42 -18.82 -3.30 1.85
CA PRO A 42 -18.50 -2.39 0.75
C PRO A 42 -17.33 -1.49 1.13
N ASP A 43 -16.50 -1.14 0.14
CA ASP A 43 -15.39 -0.23 0.37
C ASP A 43 -15.90 1.11 0.91
N PHE A 44 -15.19 1.65 1.90
CA PHE A 44 -15.51 2.92 2.52
C PHE A 44 -14.26 3.79 2.62
N LEU A 45 -14.44 5.11 2.56
CA LEU A 45 -13.36 6.08 2.62
C LEU A 45 -13.13 6.57 4.05
N MET A 46 -11.87 6.76 4.43
CA MET A 46 -11.45 7.33 5.70
C MET A 46 -10.55 8.54 5.46
N SER A 47 -10.66 9.54 6.34
CA SER A 47 -9.67 10.60 6.48
C SER A 47 -8.74 10.31 7.66
N ILE A 48 -7.43 10.44 7.44
CA ILE A 48 -6.41 10.31 8.50
C ILE A 48 -5.92 11.70 8.86
N VAL A 49 -6.19 12.11 10.10
CA VAL A 49 -5.89 13.48 10.55
C VAL A 49 -4.42 13.64 10.92
N SER A 50 -3.92 14.86 10.77
CA SER A 50 -2.59 15.28 11.24
C SER A 50 -2.72 16.54 12.07
N ASP A 51 -1.81 16.68 13.03
CA ASP A 51 -1.53 17.89 13.79
C ASP A 51 -0.72 18.93 13.00
N SER A 52 -0.31 18.61 11.76
CA SER A 52 0.37 19.51 10.83
C SER A 52 -0.40 19.62 9.50
N ASP A 53 0.29 19.77 8.37
CA ASP A 53 -0.29 20.03 7.05
C ASP A 53 -0.50 18.77 6.19
N HIS A 54 -0.37 17.56 6.75
CA HIS A 54 -0.66 16.32 6.03
C HIS A 54 -2.15 16.15 5.79
N TRP A 55 -2.50 15.66 4.61
CA TRP A 55 -3.83 15.17 4.28
C TRP A 55 -3.72 13.77 3.70
N MET A 56 -4.63 12.87 4.09
CA MET A 56 -4.72 11.52 3.54
C MET A 56 -6.17 11.06 3.51
N PHE A 57 -6.62 10.68 2.32
CA PHE A 57 -7.90 10.02 2.09
C PHE A 57 -7.62 8.60 1.59
N ILE A 58 -8.03 7.61 2.37
CA ILE A 58 -7.68 6.21 2.16
C ILE A 58 -8.92 5.34 2.22
N SER A 59 -9.08 4.47 1.23
CA SER A 59 -10.12 3.45 1.20
C SER A 59 -9.78 2.32 2.18
N SER A 60 -10.80 1.67 2.73
CA SER A 60 -10.68 0.37 3.38
C SER A 60 -9.99 -0.69 2.52
N ASN A 61 -9.97 -0.56 1.19
CA ASN A 61 -9.22 -1.48 0.32
C ASN A 61 -7.71 -1.18 0.20
N GLY A 62 -7.23 -0.12 0.86
CA GLY A 62 -5.82 0.27 0.91
C GLY A 62 -5.37 1.28 -0.15
N ALA A 63 -6.18 1.51 -1.19
CA ALA A 63 -5.93 2.59 -2.15
C ALA A 63 -6.12 3.95 -1.48
N LEU A 64 -5.31 4.94 -1.89
CA LEU A 64 -5.29 6.23 -1.24
C LEU A 64 -4.85 7.36 -2.16
N THR A 65 -5.22 8.57 -1.76
CA THR A 65 -4.48 9.78 -2.08
C THR A 65 -3.95 10.39 -0.78
N ALA A 66 -2.75 10.96 -0.84
CA ALA A 66 -2.13 11.62 0.29
C ALA A 66 -1.17 12.70 -0.18
N GLY A 67 -0.92 13.71 0.64
CA GLY A 67 0.02 14.79 0.38
C GLY A 67 0.13 15.76 1.55
N ARG A 68 0.85 16.86 1.34
CA ARG A 68 0.96 17.93 2.34
C ARG A 68 0.37 19.22 1.79
N LYS A 69 -0.08 20.14 2.64
CA LYS A 69 -0.64 21.46 2.32
C LYS A 69 -1.90 21.45 1.44
N ASP A 70 -1.80 21.02 0.19
CA ASP A 70 -2.89 21.01 -0.80
C ASP A 70 -2.71 19.90 -1.85
N ARG A 71 -3.70 19.73 -2.73
CA ARG A 71 -3.73 18.69 -3.78
C ARG A 71 -2.61 18.77 -4.81
N ASN A 72 -1.93 19.91 -4.97
CA ASN A 72 -0.82 20.08 -5.91
C ASN A 72 0.52 19.63 -5.31
N HIS A 73 0.52 19.22 -4.03
CA HIS A 73 1.65 18.64 -3.33
C HIS A 73 1.31 17.21 -2.88
N ALA A 74 0.70 16.47 -3.80
CA ALA A 74 0.28 15.09 -3.60
C ALA A 74 1.45 14.11 -3.74
N LEU A 75 1.54 13.14 -2.82
CA LEU A 75 2.39 11.96 -2.91
C LEU A 75 1.79 10.89 -3.83
N PHE A 76 0.46 10.77 -3.81
CA PHE A 76 -0.31 9.86 -4.66
C PHE A 76 -1.41 10.65 -5.39
N PRO A 77 -1.77 10.29 -6.64
CA PRO A 77 -2.74 11.07 -7.43
C PRO A 77 -4.02 11.41 -6.67
N TYR A 78 -4.42 12.68 -6.73
CA TYR A 78 -5.65 13.16 -6.11
C TYR A 78 -6.81 12.97 -7.09
N TYR A 79 -7.72 12.06 -6.74
CA TYR A 79 -8.92 11.74 -7.50
C TYR A 79 -10.16 11.81 -6.61
N THR A 80 -11.33 11.70 -7.24
CA THR A 80 -12.61 11.48 -6.53
C THR A 80 -12.59 10.12 -5.82
N ASP A 81 -13.43 9.96 -4.81
CA ASP A 81 -13.42 8.79 -3.92
C ASP A 81 -13.74 7.48 -4.65
N ASP A 82 -14.69 7.49 -5.58
CA ASP A 82 -14.98 6.38 -6.50
C ASP A 82 -13.71 5.91 -7.23
N LYS A 83 -12.96 6.84 -7.82
CA LYS A 83 -11.69 6.53 -8.49
C LYS A 83 -10.63 6.07 -7.51
N ILE A 84 -10.57 6.63 -6.29
CA ILE A 84 -9.63 6.12 -5.27
C ILE A 84 -9.92 4.64 -4.99
N HIS A 85 -11.19 4.26 -4.84
CA HIS A 85 -11.57 2.86 -4.66
C HIS A 85 -11.10 1.96 -5.83
N ASP A 86 -11.31 2.41 -7.07
CA ASP A 86 -10.94 1.67 -8.28
C ASP A 86 -9.42 1.49 -8.46
N TYR A 87 -8.61 2.32 -7.81
CA TYR A 87 -7.14 2.24 -7.87
C TYR A 87 -6.53 1.21 -6.89
N LYS A 88 -7.35 0.32 -6.32
CA LYS A 88 -6.91 -0.83 -5.53
C LYS A 88 -5.85 -1.66 -6.26
N GLY A 89 -4.72 -1.89 -5.61
CA GLY A 89 -3.58 -2.62 -6.17
C GLY A 89 -2.75 -1.84 -7.21
N ILE A 90 -3.19 -0.64 -7.59
CA ILE A 90 -2.51 0.24 -8.56
C ILE A 90 -1.77 1.37 -7.84
N THR A 91 -2.37 1.95 -6.79
CA THR A 91 -1.78 3.07 -6.02
C THR A 91 -1.65 2.74 -4.55
N GLY A 92 -0.53 3.14 -3.95
CA GLY A 92 -0.30 2.98 -2.52
C GLY A 92 0.51 1.74 -2.19
N SER A 93 0.13 1.06 -1.10
CA SER A 93 0.87 -0.09 -0.56
C SER A 93 0.79 -1.30 -1.49
N VAL A 94 1.91 -1.95 -1.74
CA VAL A 94 1.99 -3.25 -2.40
C VAL A 94 2.89 -4.19 -1.62
N SER A 95 2.46 -5.45 -1.49
CA SER A 95 3.24 -6.48 -0.80
C SER A 95 3.00 -7.84 -1.47
N SER A 96 4.06 -8.61 -1.67
CA SER A 96 4.02 -9.93 -2.29
C SER A 96 5.07 -10.83 -1.63
N PHE A 97 4.70 -12.06 -1.32
CA PHE A 97 5.52 -13.02 -0.60
C PHE A 97 5.57 -14.36 -1.32
N LEU A 98 6.79 -14.85 -1.55
CA LEU A 98 7.02 -16.23 -1.92
C LEU A 98 7.39 -17.01 -0.66
N VAL A 99 6.50 -17.92 -0.27
CA VAL A 99 6.59 -18.70 0.96
C VAL A 99 6.98 -20.14 0.62
N THR A 100 8.17 -20.56 1.02
CA THR A 100 8.67 -21.92 0.72
C THR A 100 8.44 -22.85 1.90
N ARG A 101 7.66 -23.92 1.69
CA ARG A 101 7.38 -24.99 2.66
C ARG A 101 7.25 -26.34 1.96
N ASP A 102 7.79 -27.40 2.56
CA ASP A 102 7.64 -28.79 2.09
C ASP A 102 7.96 -28.97 0.58
N ASN A 103 9.08 -28.38 0.13
CA ASN A 103 9.52 -28.34 -1.29
C ASN A 103 8.52 -27.70 -2.27
N ARG A 104 7.63 -26.84 -1.78
CA ARG A 104 6.71 -26.04 -2.59
C ARG A 104 6.87 -24.56 -2.26
N THR A 105 6.78 -23.73 -3.29
CA THR A 105 6.75 -22.27 -3.15
C THR A 105 5.33 -21.80 -3.42
N LEU A 106 4.77 -21.08 -2.45
CA LEU A 106 3.40 -20.55 -2.48
C LEU A 106 3.47 -19.03 -2.58
N LEU A 107 2.73 -18.45 -3.53
CA LEU A 107 2.59 -16.99 -3.66
C LEU A 107 1.47 -16.51 -2.74
N TRP A 108 1.77 -15.52 -1.90
CA TRP A 108 0.79 -14.82 -1.08
C TRP A 108 0.92 -13.32 -1.27
N GLU A 109 -0.15 -12.70 -1.76
CA GLU A 109 -0.23 -11.26 -2.00
C GLU A 109 -1.33 -10.69 -1.10
N PRO A 110 -1.01 -10.26 0.13
CA PRO A 110 -2.03 -9.77 1.05
C PRO A 110 -2.81 -8.59 0.45
N PHE A 111 -4.05 -8.44 0.87
CA PHE A 111 -4.98 -7.38 0.44
C PHE A 111 -5.48 -7.48 -1.02
N THR A 112 -5.09 -8.50 -1.80
CA THR A 112 -5.60 -8.75 -3.16
C THR A 112 -6.86 -9.62 -3.21
N GLU A 113 -7.56 -9.63 -4.34
CA GLU A 113 -8.72 -10.53 -4.55
C GLU A 113 -8.27 -11.99 -4.71
N GLU A 114 -7.06 -12.21 -5.23
CA GLU A 114 -6.46 -13.53 -5.41
C GLU A 114 -6.27 -14.20 -4.05
N SER A 115 -5.77 -13.48 -3.05
CA SER A 115 -5.60 -14.03 -1.70
C SER A 115 -6.94 -14.40 -1.05
N LEU A 116 -8.00 -13.62 -1.28
CA LEU A 116 -9.36 -13.96 -0.83
C LEU A 116 -9.89 -15.25 -1.47
N LYS A 117 -9.59 -15.45 -2.75
CA LYS A 117 -10.09 -16.59 -3.53
C LYS A 117 -9.36 -17.89 -3.21
N PHE A 118 -8.07 -17.83 -2.90
CA PHE A 118 -7.22 -19.02 -2.82
C PHE A 118 -6.74 -19.39 -1.41
N TYR A 119 -6.86 -18.49 -0.44
CA TYR A 119 -6.48 -18.78 0.95
C TYR A 119 -7.63 -18.53 1.92
N GLN A 120 -7.67 -19.30 3.01
CA GLN A 120 -8.46 -18.92 4.19
C GLN A 120 -7.78 -17.76 4.92
N ILE A 121 -8.30 -16.56 4.74
CA ILE A 121 -7.74 -15.34 5.35
C ILE A 121 -8.67 -14.70 6.37
N THR A 122 -8.10 -13.81 7.19
CA THR A 122 -8.83 -12.85 8.01
C THR A 122 -8.20 -11.48 7.78
N ARG A 123 -8.99 -10.48 7.39
CA ARG A 123 -8.50 -9.10 7.28
C ARG A 123 -9.08 -8.22 8.36
N ASN A 124 -8.21 -7.51 9.05
CA ASN A 124 -8.56 -6.54 10.07
C ASN A 124 -8.09 -5.17 9.64
N ILE A 125 -8.90 -4.15 9.91
CA ILE A 125 -8.50 -2.75 9.78
C ILE A 125 -8.64 -2.09 11.13
N TYR A 126 -7.70 -1.22 11.46
CA TYR A 126 -7.63 -0.55 12.74
C TYR A 126 -7.48 0.94 12.49
N LYS A 127 -8.27 1.76 13.17
CA LYS A 127 -8.08 3.22 13.19
C LYS A 127 -7.81 3.66 14.62
N SER A 128 -6.79 4.48 14.83
CA SER A 128 -6.48 4.96 16.17
C SER A 128 -7.63 5.77 16.73
N THR A 129 -7.77 5.78 18.05
CA THR A 129 -8.77 6.61 18.74
C THR A 129 -8.58 8.11 18.50
N TYR A 130 -7.36 8.54 18.20
CA TYR A 130 -7.04 9.91 17.77
C TYR A 130 -7.30 10.16 16.28
N GLY A 131 -7.55 9.11 15.49
CA GLY A 131 -7.82 9.19 14.06
C GLY A 131 -6.61 9.47 13.18
N ASN A 132 -5.40 9.57 13.74
CA ASN A 132 -4.16 9.98 13.09
C ASN A 132 -3.33 8.83 12.49
N SER A 133 -3.79 7.59 12.64
CA SER A 133 -3.17 6.42 12.00
C SER A 133 -4.22 5.39 11.62
N VAL A 134 -3.86 4.58 10.63
CA VAL A 134 -4.65 3.42 10.18
C VAL A 134 -3.71 2.26 9.93
N VAL A 135 -4.15 1.06 10.30
CA VAL A 135 -3.40 -0.18 10.15
C VAL A 135 -4.26 -1.21 9.42
N PHE A 136 -3.66 -1.88 8.46
CA PHE A 136 -4.23 -2.99 7.70
C PHE A 136 -3.50 -4.26 8.09
N GLU A 137 -4.25 -5.33 8.31
CA GLU A 137 -3.72 -6.63 8.65
C GLU A 137 -4.42 -7.71 7.85
N GLU A 138 -3.64 -8.66 7.33
CA GLU A 138 -4.13 -9.91 6.79
C GLU A 138 -3.43 -11.08 7.46
N ILE A 139 -4.23 -11.98 8.02
CA ILE A 139 -3.79 -13.26 8.55
C ILE A 139 -4.12 -14.32 7.50
N ASN A 140 -3.10 -14.99 6.97
CA ASN A 140 -3.27 -16.18 6.15
C ASN A 140 -3.24 -17.42 7.05
N ASN A 141 -4.40 -18.01 7.29
CA ASN A 141 -4.57 -19.11 8.24
C ASN A 141 -3.95 -20.43 7.74
N GLU A 142 -3.86 -20.61 6.42
CA GLU A 142 -3.25 -21.80 5.81
C GLU A 142 -1.73 -21.72 5.89
N LEU A 143 -1.17 -20.54 5.63
CA LEU A 143 0.26 -20.29 5.79
C LEU A 143 0.64 -20.04 7.25
N GLY A 144 -0.29 -19.77 8.16
CA GLY A 144 0.04 -19.38 9.54
C GLY A 144 0.96 -18.16 9.57
N LEU A 145 0.72 -17.19 8.68
CA LEU A 145 1.46 -15.93 8.59
C LEU A 145 0.50 -14.77 8.79
N CYS A 146 0.99 -13.70 9.38
CA CYS A 146 0.29 -12.43 9.48
C CYS A 146 1.16 -11.33 8.86
N PHE A 147 0.57 -10.54 7.98
CA PHE A 147 1.20 -9.36 7.44
C PHE A 147 0.38 -8.13 7.83
N ARG A 148 1.08 -7.11 8.31
CA ARG A 148 0.49 -5.87 8.77
C ARG A 148 1.27 -4.70 8.19
N TYR A 149 0.56 -3.69 7.73
CA TYR A 149 1.15 -2.37 7.49
C TYR A 149 0.28 -1.26 8.07
N GLY A 150 0.88 -0.13 8.41
CA GLY A 150 0.14 1.03 8.89
C GLY A 150 0.72 2.34 8.38
N TRP A 151 -0.14 3.35 8.28
CA TRP A 151 0.18 4.71 7.89
C TRP A 151 0.18 5.64 9.10
N TYR A 152 1.24 6.44 9.21
CA TYR A 152 1.46 7.40 10.28
C TYR A 152 2.00 8.71 9.69
N ASN A 153 1.78 9.82 10.39
CA ASN A 153 2.27 11.14 10.00
C ASN A 153 3.52 11.51 10.81
N SER A 154 4.46 12.21 10.19
CA SER A 154 5.66 12.75 10.82
C SER A 154 5.96 14.12 10.24
N GLU A 155 6.01 15.15 11.07
CA GLU A 155 6.29 16.50 10.59
C GLU A 155 7.63 16.60 9.85
N GLN A 156 8.64 15.92 10.40
CA GLN A 156 9.99 15.93 9.86
C GLN A 156 10.16 15.02 8.62
N PHE A 157 9.47 13.87 8.57
CA PHE A 157 9.73 12.84 7.56
C PHE A 157 8.58 12.60 6.58
N GLY A 158 7.46 13.32 6.71
CA GLY A 158 6.26 13.13 5.90
C GLY A 158 5.46 11.90 6.33
N PHE A 159 5.08 11.06 5.37
CA PHE A 159 4.30 9.84 5.63
C PHE A 159 5.21 8.67 5.97
N VAL A 160 4.87 7.94 7.03
CA VAL A 160 5.59 6.73 7.46
C VAL A 160 4.68 5.52 7.27
N LYS A 161 5.06 4.63 6.35
CA LYS A 161 4.49 3.27 6.25
C LYS A 161 5.34 2.33 7.09
N LYS A 162 4.76 1.76 8.16
CA LYS A 162 5.42 0.70 8.95
C LYS A 162 4.87 -0.64 8.52
N SER A 163 5.74 -1.61 8.24
CA SER A 163 5.36 -2.95 7.81
C SER A 163 5.95 -4.02 8.72
N MET A 164 5.21 -5.09 8.93
CA MET A 164 5.59 -6.22 9.77
C MET A 164 5.03 -7.52 9.18
N ILE A 165 5.87 -8.56 9.14
CA ILE A 165 5.43 -9.92 8.86
C ILE A 165 5.76 -10.80 10.06
N VAL A 166 4.79 -11.61 10.48
CA VAL A 166 4.89 -12.46 11.67
C VAL A 166 4.57 -13.90 11.27
N ASN A 167 5.46 -14.82 11.65
CA ASN A 167 5.17 -16.24 11.60
C ASN A 167 4.38 -16.64 12.84
N LEU A 168 3.11 -16.98 12.67
CA LEU A 168 2.22 -17.45 13.73
C LEU A 168 2.31 -18.97 13.95
N GLY A 169 2.98 -19.67 13.03
CA GLY A 169 3.17 -21.11 13.09
C GLY A 169 4.33 -21.54 13.99
N LYS A 170 4.44 -22.85 14.20
CA LYS A 170 5.54 -23.47 14.96
C LYS A 170 6.78 -23.77 14.13
N LYS A 171 6.64 -23.83 12.80
CA LYS A 171 7.73 -24.20 11.88
C LYS A 171 8.43 -22.96 11.34
N THR A 172 9.75 -22.99 11.27
CA THR A 172 10.54 -22.01 10.53
C THR A 172 10.06 -21.96 9.09
N THR A 173 9.92 -20.75 8.54
CA THR A 173 9.39 -20.52 7.19
C THR A 173 10.34 -19.59 6.46
N GLN A 174 10.75 -20.00 5.26
CA GLN A 174 11.52 -19.14 4.37
C GLN A 174 10.57 -18.28 3.56
N ILE A 175 10.82 -16.97 3.55
CA ILE A 175 10.00 -15.98 2.86
C ILE A 175 10.93 -15.11 2.02
N ALA A 176 10.69 -15.05 0.72
CA ALA A 176 11.19 -13.96 -0.12
C ALA A 176 10.08 -12.92 -0.22
N LEU A 177 10.40 -11.65 0.05
CA LEU A 177 9.43 -10.56 0.13
C LEU A 177 9.72 -9.45 -0.88
N LEU A 178 8.65 -8.88 -1.40
CA LEU A 178 8.60 -7.61 -2.11
C LEU A 178 7.56 -6.75 -1.40
N ASP A 179 7.97 -5.62 -0.82
CA ASP A 179 7.09 -4.68 -0.15
C ASP A 179 7.48 -3.25 -0.50
N GLY A 180 6.50 -2.39 -0.75
CA GLY A 180 6.78 -1.02 -1.16
C GLY A 180 5.52 -0.21 -1.46
N LEU A 181 5.72 0.80 -2.31
CA LEU A 181 4.70 1.76 -2.72
C LEU A 181 4.65 1.83 -4.25
N ARG A 182 3.46 2.06 -4.81
CA ARG A 182 3.23 2.24 -6.25
C ARG A 182 2.53 3.56 -6.56
N ASN A 183 2.74 4.02 -7.79
CA ASN A 183 2.14 5.23 -8.36
C ASN A 183 2.45 6.51 -7.56
N ILE A 184 3.71 6.64 -7.13
CA ILE A 184 4.21 7.84 -6.46
C ILE A 184 4.30 8.98 -7.47
N LEU A 185 3.77 10.15 -7.11
CA LEU A 185 3.88 11.36 -7.90
C LEU A 185 5.22 12.06 -7.68
N PRO A 186 5.89 12.52 -8.75
CA PRO A 186 7.00 13.44 -8.62
C PRO A 186 6.51 14.83 -8.18
N TYR A 187 7.41 15.64 -7.64
CA TYR A 187 7.11 17.03 -7.31
C TYR A 187 6.78 17.85 -8.57
N GLY A 188 5.88 18.84 -8.42
CA GLY A 188 5.61 19.84 -9.46
C GLY A 188 4.52 19.44 -10.46
N VAL A 189 3.82 18.34 -10.19
CA VAL A 189 2.66 17.90 -10.98
C VAL A 189 1.42 18.67 -10.52
N ASP A 190 0.83 19.45 -11.43
CA ASP A 190 -0.46 20.08 -11.17
C ASP A 190 -1.61 19.06 -11.18
N TYR A 191 -2.58 19.26 -10.29
CA TYR A 191 -3.78 18.42 -10.18
C TYR A 191 -4.53 18.27 -11.51
N GLY A 192 -4.71 19.34 -12.27
CA GLY A 192 -5.38 19.31 -13.56
C GLY A 192 -4.62 18.47 -14.56
N PHE A 193 -3.30 18.68 -14.64
CA PHE A 193 -2.43 17.92 -15.54
C PHE A 193 -2.42 16.41 -15.24
N GLN A 194 -2.37 16.02 -13.97
CA GLN A 194 -2.47 14.60 -13.57
C GLN A 194 -3.83 13.98 -13.94
N ASN A 195 -4.92 14.75 -13.91
CA ASN A 195 -6.26 14.25 -14.21
C ASN A 195 -6.53 14.14 -15.70
N GLU A 196 -6.03 15.09 -16.49
CA GLU A 196 -6.34 15.20 -17.92
C GLU A 196 -5.29 14.54 -18.81
N TYR A 197 -4.03 14.50 -18.38
CA TYR A 197 -2.87 14.16 -19.21
C TYR A 197 -1.87 13.22 -18.52
N SER A 198 -2.33 12.30 -17.68
CA SER A 198 -1.46 11.36 -16.92
C SER A 198 -0.51 10.55 -17.80
N ASN A 199 -0.95 10.13 -18.98
CA ASN A 199 -0.13 9.41 -19.96
C ASN A 199 1.01 10.28 -20.53
N LEU A 200 0.75 11.56 -20.78
CA LEU A 200 1.77 12.52 -21.17
C LEU A 200 2.73 12.77 -20.02
N LEU A 201 2.22 12.89 -18.80
CA LEU A 201 3.05 13.05 -17.61
C LEU A 201 4.04 11.90 -17.46
N ASP A 202 3.63 10.65 -17.74
CA ASP A 202 4.52 9.49 -17.66
C ASP A 202 5.75 9.61 -18.56
N ALA A 203 5.67 10.33 -19.68
CA ALA A 203 6.81 10.60 -20.55
C ALA A 203 7.87 11.52 -19.92
N TYR A 204 7.49 12.30 -18.90
CA TYR A 204 8.39 13.19 -18.16
C TYR A 204 8.90 12.58 -16.85
N LYS A 205 8.29 11.48 -16.36
CA LYS A 205 8.69 10.85 -15.11
C LYS A 205 10.07 10.21 -15.22
N LYS A 206 10.91 10.50 -14.23
CA LYS A 206 12.23 9.88 -14.06
C LYS A 206 12.40 9.44 -12.62
N ASN A 207 12.68 8.15 -12.43
CA ASN A 207 12.94 7.58 -11.12
C ASN A 207 14.41 7.19 -11.01
N GLU A 208 15.05 7.55 -9.91
CA GLU A 208 16.45 7.23 -9.66
C GLU A 208 16.62 6.64 -8.26
N LEU A 209 17.53 5.67 -8.13
CA LEU A 209 18.00 5.20 -6.83
C LEU A 209 19.35 5.85 -6.57
N LEU A 210 19.46 6.58 -5.45
CA LEU A 210 20.74 7.15 -5.05
C LEU A 210 21.70 6.02 -4.64
N PRO A 211 22.90 5.91 -5.25
CA PRO A 211 23.84 4.82 -4.98
C PRO A 211 24.18 4.67 -3.49
N ASP A 212 24.38 3.42 -3.06
CA ASP A 212 24.74 3.05 -1.68
C ASP A 212 23.74 3.48 -0.59
N THR A 213 22.52 3.85 -0.97
CA THR A 213 21.43 4.22 -0.06
C THR A 213 20.13 3.48 -0.41
N THR A 214 19.11 3.66 0.43
CA THR A 214 17.73 3.22 0.14
C THR A 214 16.87 4.32 -0.49
N LEU A 215 17.46 5.47 -0.83
CA LEU A 215 16.73 6.67 -1.22
C LEU A 215 16.37 6.63 -2.71
N GLY A 216 15.08 6.43 -2.98
CA GLY A 216 14.47 6.61 -4.29
C GLY A 216 14.01 8.05 -4.50
N LEU A 217 14.34 8.62 -5.65
CA LEU A 217 13.97 9.95 -6.10
C LEU A 217 12.98 9.83 -7.26
N PHE A 218 11.83 10.50 -7.14
CA PHE A 218 10.77 10.54 -8.14
C PHE A 218 10.68 11.97 -8.67
N MET A 219 11.06 12.14 -9.93
CA MET A 219 11.34 13.44 -10.53
C MET A 219 10.61 13.62 -11.86
N LEU A 220 10.57 14.86 -12.31
CA LEU A 220 10.26 15.21 -13.69
C LEU A 220 11.57 15.60 -14.41
N SER A 221 11.72 15.19 -15.66
CA SER A 221 12.83 15.66 -16.50
C SER A 221 12.75 17.16 -16.78
N SER A 222 11.53 17.67 -16.90
CA SER A 222 11.18 19.10 -16.93
C SER A 222 9.73 19.28 -16.48
N ILE A 223 9.36 20.45 -15.97
CA ILE A 223 7.97 20.75 -15.63
C ILE A 223 7.17 20.92 -16.93
N PRO A 224 6.07 20.18 -17.14
CA PRO A 224 5.22 20.37 -18.32
C PRO A 224 4.60 21.76 -18.30
N VAL A 225 4.95 22.59 -19.30
CA VAL A 225 4.39 23.92 -19.50
C VAL A 225 4.05 24.10 -20.98
N ASP A 226 2.96 24.83 -21.25
CA ASP A 226 2.52 25.14 -22.62
C ASP A 226 3.35 26.29 -23.26
N ARG A 227 4.29 26.87 -22.51
CA ARG A 227 5.19 27.92 -23.00
C ARG A 227 6.46 27.32 -23.56
N ALA A 228 6.95 27.86 -24.66
CA ALA A 228 8.25 27.53 -25.24
C ALA A 228 9.42 28.16 -24.43
N GLU A 229 9.45 27.92 -23.12
CA GLU A 229 10.46 28.41 -22.18
C GLU A 229 11.02 27.23 -21.36
N PRO A 230 12.30 27.26 -20.97
CA PRO A 230 12.86 26.26 -20.06
C PRO A 230 12.07 26.20 -18.75
N SER A 231 11.70 25.00 -18.33
CA SER A 231 11.00 24.78 -17.06
C SER A 231 11.68 23.66 -16.26
N GLU A 232 12.64 24.06 -15.42
CA GLU A 232 13.46 23.13 -14.64
C GLU A 232 12.70 22.56 -13.44
N ALA A 233 12.85 21.25 -13.21
CA ALA A 233 12.30 20.55 -12.06
C ALA A 233 13.38 20.38 -10.96
N LEU A 234 13.55 21.39 -10.11
CA LEU A 234 14.62 21.44 -9.09
C LEU A 234 14.25 20.84 -7.72
N LYS A 235 13.14 20.10 -7.66
CA LYS A 235 12.63 19.44 -6.46
C LYS A 235 12.11 18.05 -6.83
N THR A 236 12.07 17.16 -5.84
CA THR A 236 11.71 15.75 -6.03
C THR A 236 10.88 15.24 -4.87
N THR A 237 10.05 14.24 -5.15
CA THR A 237 9.47 13.39 -4.12
C THR A 237 10.49 12.30 -3.78
N ALA A 238 10.73 12.08 -2.49
CA ALA A 238 11.70 11.13 -2.01
C ALA A 238 11.04 10.02 -1.17
N VAL A 239 11.47 8.78 -1.35
CA VAL A 239 11.07 7.63 -0.53
C VAL A 239 12.31 6.85 -0.12
N TRP A 240 12.39 6.45 1.14
CA TRP A 240 13.48 5.64 1.67
C TRP A 240 12.93 4.62 2.67
N SER A 241 13.74 3.65 3.03
CA SER A 241 13.36 2.57 3.93
C SER A 241 14.47 2.26 4.91
N ILE A 242 14.09 1.69 6.06
CA ILE A 242 14.98 1.12 7.05
C ILE A 242 14.38 -0.20 7.55
N GLY A 243 15.23 -1.10 8.06
CA GLY A 243 14.82 -2.33 8.72
C GLY A 243 15.56 -3.55 8.18
N PHE A 244 15.40 -3.84 6.89
CA PHE A 244 16.18 -4.88 6.23
C PHE A 244 17.49 -4.26 5.73
N GLY A 245 18.63 -4.77 6.23
CA GLY A 245 19.96 -4.17 6.05
C GLY A 245 20.49 -4.19 4.61
N LYS A 246 21.82 -4.20 4.46
CA LYS A 246 22.51 -4.12 3.15
C LYS A 246 22.16 -5.23 2.14
N GLU A 247 21.46 -6.28 2.56
CA GLU A 247 21.07 -7.41 1.71
C GLU A 247 19.78 -7.15 0.91
N SER A 248 19.07 -6.06 1.18
CA SER A 248 17.86 -5.71 0.44
C SER A 248 18.16 -5.03 -0.89
N LYS A 249 17.57 -5.55 -1.96
CA LYS A 249 17.57 -4.90 -3.28
C LYS A 249 16.45 -3.85 -3.33
N ILE A 250 16.82 -2.60 -3.57
CA ILE A 250 15.86 -1.50 -3.71
C ILE A 250 15.45 -1.36 -5.18
N LEU A 251 14.14 -1.30 -5.41
CA LEU A 251 13.54 -1.12 -6.72
C LEU A 251 12.82 0.23 -6.75
N VAL A 252 12.94 0.93 -7.89
CA VAL A 252 12.27 2.22 -8.15
C VAL A 252 11.30 2.14 -9.35
N SER A 253 11.10 0.93 -9.88
CA SER A 253 10.18 0.65 -10.98
C SER A 253 9.71 -0.81 -10.95
N ASP A 254 8.43 -1.04 -11.28
CA ASP A 254 7.89 -2.39 -11.47
C ASP A 254 8.61 -3.19 -12.57
N LYS A 255 9.28 -2.51 -13.52
CA LYS A 255 10.13 -3.17 -14.54
C LYS A 255 11.33 -3.92 -13.96
N GLN A 256 11.67 -3.67 -12.70
CA GLN A 256 12.79 -4.31 -12.01
C GLN A 256 12.36 -5.50 -11.15
N VAL A 257 11.06 -5.76 -11.06
CA VAL A 257 10.51 -6.99 -10.46
C VAL A 257 10.77 -8.13 -11.45
N GLY A 258 11.48 -9.16 -11.00
CA GLY A 258 11.86 -10.33 -11.80
C GLY A 258 10.96 -11.53 -11.58
#